data_AF-A0A218P3A0-F1
#
_entry.id   AF-A0A218P3A0-F1
#
_cell.length_a   1.000
_cell.length_b   1.000
_cell.length_c   1.000
_cell.angle_alpha   90.00
_cell.angle_beta   90.00
_cell.angle_gamma   90.00
#
_symmetry.space_group_name_H-M   'P 1'
#
loop_
_entity.id
_entity.type
_entity.pdbx_description
1 polymer ?
#
loop_
_entity_poly.entity_id
_entity_poly.type
_entity_poly.pdbx_seq_one_letter_code
_entity_poly.pdbx_strand_id
1 'polypeptide(L)' 'MGDVELTYNEWIAARRLGDKYWLYIVANVRENPTLYVIQNPAENLKPVEHREIKYLIPIEEWKNKGEKVEF' A
#
# COMPACT_ATOMS: atom_id res chain seq x y z
N MET A 1 12.78 17.27 2.88
CA MET A 1 11.52 16.76 2.31
C MET A 1 11.85 15.55 1.44
N GLY A 2 10.91 14.63 1.29
CA GLY A 2 11.09 13.42 0.49
C GLY A 2 9.73 12.89 -0.01
N ASP A 3 9.79 11.88 -0.86
CA ASP A 3 8.59 11.27 -1.45
C ASP A 3 7.81 10.45 -0.41
N VAL A 4 6.51 10.28 -0.68
CA VAL A 4 5.61 9.40 0.09
C VAL A 4 5.27 8.21 -0.79
N GLU A 5 5.57 7.01 -0.30
CA GLU A 5 5.22 5.76 -0.97
C GLU A 5 3.95 5.17 -0.36
N LEU A 6 3.03 4.71 -1.22
CA LEU A 6 1.88 3.91 -0.83
C LEU A 6 2.07 2.52 -1.41
N THR A 7 1.87 1.49 -0.59
CA THR A 7 1.86 0.12 -1.11
C THR A 7 0.74 -0.06 -2.12
N TYR A 8 0.85 -1.09 -2.96
CA TYR A 8 -0.21 -1.42 -3.91
C TYR A 8 -1.58 -1.57 -3.23
N ASN A 9 -1.64 -2.23 -2.08
CA ASN A 9 -2.90 -2.44 -1.35
C ASN A 9 -3.48 -1.14 -0.79
N GLU A 10 -2.66 -0.21 -0.29
CA GLU A 10 -3.11 1.10 0.19
C GLU A 10 -3.61 1.97 -0.96
N TRP A 11 -2.91 1.96 -2.10
CA TRP A 11 -3.36 2.67 -3.29
C TRP A 11 -4.69 2.13 -3.81
N ILE A 12 -4.87 0.80 -3.84
CA ILE A 12 -6.14 0.17 -4.20
C ILE A 12 -7.26 0.53 -3.20
N ALA A 13 -6.95 0.57 -1.90
CA ALA A 13 -7.92 0.99 -0.89
C ALA A 13 -8.33 2.46 -1.07
N ALA A 14 -7.37 3.36 -1.33
CA ALA A 14 -7.62 4.76 -1.61
C ALA A 14 -8.51 4.96 -2.84
N ARG A 15 -8.25 4.22 -3.92
CA ARG A 15 -9.09 4.22 -5.14
C ARG A 15 -10.52 3.75 -4.86
N ARG A 16 -10.70 2.71 -4.05
CA ARG A 16 -12.03 2.18 -3.70
C ARG A 16 -12.84 3.15 -2.84
N LEU A 17 -12.17 3.85 -1.94
CA LEU A 17 -12.83 4.72 -0.96
C LEU A 17 -13.04 6.15 -1.49
N GLY A 18 -12.26 6.60 -2.47
CA GLY A 18 -12.42 7.90 -3.13
C GLY A 18 -12.49 9.05 -2.12
N ASP A 19 -13.57 9.81 -2.16
CA ASP A 19 -13.81 10.95 -1.26
C ASP A 19 -13.93 10.58 0.23
N LYS A 20 -14.04 9.29 0.55
CA LYS A 20 -14.01 8.76 1.92
C LYS A 20 -12.60 8.40 2.40
N TYR A 21 -11.57 8.72 1.61
CA TYR A 21 -10.17 8.49 1.94
C TYR A 21 -9.40 9.81 1.96
N TRP A 22 -8.63 10.04 3.02
CA TRP A 22 -7.76 11.21 3.16
C TRP A 22 -6.32 10.75 3.39
N LEU A 23 -5.39 11.40 2.71
CA LEU A 23 -3.96 11.32 2.98
C LEU A 23 -3.52 12.57 3.74
N TYR A 24 -2.98 12.37 4.93
CA TYR A 24 -2.39 13.42 5.76
C TYR A 24 -0.87 13.28 5.76
N ILE A 25 -0.15 14.33 5.36
CA ILE A 25 1.31 14.36 5.37
C ILE A 25 1.74 15.46 6.34
N VAL A 26 2.53 15.10 7.34
CA VAL A 26 3.13 16.07 8.27
C VAL A 26 4.60 16.23 7.91
N ALA A 27 5.00 17.45 7.56
CA ALA A 27 6.39 17.78 7.23
C ALA A 27 6.98 18.74 8.28
N ASN A 28 8.31 18.86 8.29
CA ASN A 28 9.06 19.85 9.08
C ASN A 28 8.80 19.79 10.61
N VAL A 29 8.53 18.60 11.15
CA VAL A 29 8.05 18.39 12.54
C VAL A 29 8.93 19.02 13.62
N ARG A 30 10.26 19.10 13.41
CA ARG A 30 11.19 19.64 14.41
C ARG A 30 11.28 21.15 14.46
N GLU A 31 10.94 21.83 13.37
CA GLU A 31 11.13 23.29 13.24
C GLU A 31 9.79 24.00 13.17
N ASN A 32 9.05 23.78 12.08
CA ASN A 32 7.74 24.38 11.85
C ASN A 32 6.80 23.33 11.24
N PRO A 33 6.12 22.53 12.09
CA PRO A 33 5.24 21.46 11.63
C PRO A 33 4.20 21.99 10.65
N THR A 34 4.14 21.37 9.46
CA THR A 34 3.18 21.72 8.41
C THR A 34 2.35 20.49 8.06
N LEU A 35 1.03 20.63 8.08
CA LEU A 35 0.09 19.58 7.71
C LEU A 35 -0.42 19.81 6.28
N TYR A 36 -0.27 18.79 5.44
CA TYR A 36 -0.89 18.71 4.12
C TYR A 36 -2.03 17.71 4.18
N VAL A 37 -3.20 18.10 3.70
CA VAL A 37 -4.42 17.27 3.69
C VAL A 37 -4.87 17.08 2.26
N ILE A 38 -4.98 15.84 1.81
CA ILE A 38 -5.38 15.48 0.44
C ILE A 38 -6.57 14.54 0.53
N GLN A 39 -7.75 15.03 0.17
CA GLN A 39 -8.93 14.18 -0.02
C GLN A 39 -8.81 13.44 -1.35
N ASN A 40 -9.24 12.18 -1.38
CA ASN A 40 -9.22 11.35 -2.59
C ASN A 40 -7.84 11.42 -3.29
N PRO A 41 -6.76 11.01 -2.60
CA PRO A 41 -5.40 11.07 -3.16
C PRO A 41 -5.27 10.21 -4.41
N ALA A 42 -6.12 9.19 -4.57
CA ALA A 42 -6.21 8.34 -5.75
C ALA A 42 -6.57 9.11 -7.04
N GLU A 43 -7.38 10.16 -6.92
CA GLU A 43 -7.78 11.04 -8.03
C GLU A 43 -6.86 12.26 -8.15
N ASN A 44 -6.36 12.76 -7.01
CA ASN A 44 -5.64 14.03 -6.94
C ASN A 44 -4.11 13.91 -7.05
N LEU A 45 -3.54 12.70 -6.94
CA LEU A 45 -2.10 12.46 -7.05
C LEU A 45 -1.78 11.54 -8.23
N LYS A 46 -0.60 11.74 -8.82
CA LYS A 46 -0.06 10.91 -9.89
C LYS A 46 1.12 10.11 -9.34
N PRO A 47 0.92 8.89 -8.81
CA PRO A 47 2.03 8.09 -8.31
C PRO A 47 2.87 7.57 -9.48
N VAL A 48 4.17 7.43 -9.25
CA VAL A 48 5.02 6.59 -10.10
C VAL A 48 4.78 5.15 -9.66
N GLU A 49 4.30 4.31 -10.57
CA GLU A 49 3.97 2.93 -10.22
C GLU A 49 5.23 2.12 -9.89
N HIS A 50 5.38 1.72 -8.62
CA HIS A 50 6.37 0.76 -8.16
C HIS A 50 5.63 -0.50 -7.72
N ARG A 51 5.66 -1.56 -8.54
CA ARG A 51 4.83 -2.76 -8.33
C ARG A 51 5.66 -3.87 -7.69
N GLU A 52 5.47 -4.12 -6.40
CA GLU A 52 6.10 -5.27 -5.72
C GLU A 52 5.11 -5.99 -4.81
N ILE A 53 4.57 -7.14 -5.25
CA ILE A 53 4.28 -8.27 -4.34
C ILE A 53 4.48 -9.61 -5.06
N LYS A 54 5.23 -10.51 -4.42
CA LYS A 54 5.41 -11.91 -4.81
C LYS A 54 5.34 -12.80 -3.57
N TYR A 55 4.62 -13.92 -3.69
CA TYR A 55 4.58 -14.95 -2.68
C TYR A 55 5.38 -16.16 -3.16
N LEU A 56 6.42 -16.51 -2.42
CA LEU A 56 7.09 -17.78 -2.58
C LEU A 56 6.61 -18.71 -1.48
N ILE A 57 5.98 -19.82 -1.88
CA ILE A 57 5.51 -20.85 -0.96
C ILE A 57 6.54 -22.00 -0.94
N PRO A 58 7.18 -22.30 0.19
CA PRO A 58 8.19 -23.36 0.30
C PRO A 58 7.63 -24.75 0.02
N ILE A 59 8.46 -25.68 -0.48
CA ILE A 59 8.01 -27.02 -0.88
C ILE A 59 7.50 -27.86 0.30
N GLU A 60 8.15 -27.77 1.44
CA GLU A 60 7.72 -28.47 2.65
C GLU A 60 6.40 -27.93 3.19
N GLU A 61 6.14 -26.64 3.00
CA GLU A 61 4.98 -25.93 3.53
C GLU A 61 3.67 -26.49 2.97
N TRP A 62 3.56 -26.60 1.64
CA TRP A 62 2.34 -27.11 1.03
C TRP A 62 2.30 -28.63 0.99
N LYS A 63 3.44 -29.33 1.09
CA LYS A 63 3.48 -30.80 1.20
C LYS A 63 3.04 -31.33 2.56
N ASN A 64 3.35 -30.61 3.63
CA ASN A 64 2.98 -31.03 4.98
C ASN A 64 1.52 -30.66 5.31
N LYS A 65 0.99 -29.59 4.70
CA LYS A 65 -0.39 -29.11 4.91
C LYS A 65 -1.38 -29.61 3.86
N GLY A 66 -0.88 -30.11 2.74
CA GLY A 66 -1.69 -30.67 1.67
C GLY A 66 -2.01 -32.14 1.94
N GLU A 67 -3.28 -32.50 1.79
CA GLU A 67 -3.68 -33.90 1.82
C GLU A 67 -3.07 -34.64 0.61
N LYS A 68 -2.44 -35.79 0.85
CA LYS A 68 -1.91 -36.68 -0.20
C LYS A 68 -3.01 -37.64 -0.64
N VAL A 69 -3.28 -37.69 -1.93
CA VAL A 69 -4.27 -38.61 -2.53
C VAL A 69 -3.55 -39.49 -3.57
N GLU A 70 -3.55 -40.81 -3.36
CA GLU A 70 -2.98 -41.81 -4.28
C GLU A 70 -4.05 -42.28 -5.29
N PHE A 71 -3.66 -42.55 -6.54
CA PHE A 71 -4.50 -43.07 -7.62
C PHE A 71 -4.10 -44.49 -8.00
#